data_AF-A0A847GKF4-F1
#
_entry.id   AF-A0A847GKF4-F1
#
_cell.length_a   1.000
_cell.length_b   1.000
_cell.length_c   1.000
_cell.angle_alpha   90.00
_cell.angle_beta   90.00
_cell.angle_gamma   90.00
#
_symmetry.space_group_name_H-M   'P 1'
#
loop_
_entity.id
_entity.type
_entity.pdbx_description
1 polymer ?
#
loop_
_entity_poly.entity_id
_entity_poly.type
_entity_poly.pdbx_seq_one_letter_code
_entity_poly.pdbx_strand_id
1 'polypeptide(L)'
;MSTFNRTALINTTYQVLLQHYQPCQPPADRSLFEHLLYACCLENARPEAADDAFAKLQQTFFDWNEVRVTTIRELSEIMASLPAPVAAATRLKRALQHVFETHYSFDIESLKKQNLGKAVKDLQGIRGVTPFIVDYVTQHGLGGHAIPLSASIIDLLTVLGIVTETEARRNRIPGLERAVPKAKGVEFASLLHQFAADFALAPSNAKLRPILLQIDPGVKERLAQRLGKAAEKPPPQRPSRPAAKSRPSPSGAAEEQAGQQQPSSKRSRREPSSASRTSKSKDASADQAAKSDSAPKPSATKQLSKKKPR
;
A
#
# COMPACT_ATOMS: atom_id res chain seq x y z
N MET A 1 -21.44 17.38 -25.89
CA MET A 1 -20.68 17.40 -24.61
C MET A 1 -19.25 17.02 -24.92
N SER A 2 -18.25 17.66 -24.33
CA SER A 2 -16.84 17.30 -24.57
C SER A 2 -16.54 15.92 -23.96
N THR A 3 -15.85 15.04 -24.69
CA THR A 3 -15.40 13.74 -24.19
C THR A 3 -14.28 13.96 -23.17
N PHE A 4 -14.61 13.74 -21.90
CA PHE A 4 -13.71 13.93 -20.77
C PHE A 4 -12.46 13.02 -20.86
N ASN A 5 -11.38 13.56 -21.42
CA ASN A 5 -10.14 12.83 -21.64
C ASN A 5 -9.25 12.84 -20.38
N ARG A 6 -9.65 12.02 -19.39
CA ARG A 6 -8.91 11.79 -18.13
C ARG A 6 -7.41 11.55 -18.37
N THR A 7 -7.05 10.76 -19.38
CA THR A 7 -5.65 10.43 -19.69
C THR A 7 -4.85 11.65 -20.13
N ALA A 8 -5.42 12.50 -20.99
CA ALA A 8 -4.76 13.75 -21.39
C ALA A 8 -4.55 14.69 -20.19
N LEU A 9 -5.55 14.82 -19.31
CA LEU A 9 -5.46 15.68 -18.12
C LEU A 9 -4.44 15.17 -17.08
N ILE A 10 -4.31 13.85 -16.91
CA ILE A 10 -3.23 13.23 -16.12
C ILE A 10 -1.86 13.53 -16.73
N ASN A 11 -1.72 13.43 -18.06
CA ASN A 11 -0.48 13.76 -18.75
C ASN A 11 -0.11 15.25 -18.63
N THR A 12 -1.08 16.17 -18.78
CA THR A 12 -0.87 17.61 -18.55
C THR A 12 -0.46 17.88 -17.10
N THR A 13 -1.13 17.25 -16.13
CA THR A 13 -0.75 17.34 -14.69
C THR A 13 0.70 16.95 -14.50
N TYR A 14 1.11 15.79 -15.00
CA TYR A 14 2.49 15.31 -14.93
C TYR A 14 3.51 16.27 -15.57
N GLN A 15 3.23 16.80 -16.77
CA GLN A 15 4.13 17.74 -17.45
C GLN A 15 4.23 19.10 -16.76
N VAL A 16 3.15 19.60 -16.15
CA VAL A 16 3.20 20.83 -15.34
C VAL A 16 3.98 20.59 -14.05
N LEU A 17 3.74 19.48 -13.33
CA LEU A 17 4.42 19.25 -12.04
C LEU A 17 5.93 19.03 -12.19
N LEU A 18 6.39 18.46 -13.30
CA LEU A 18 7.82 18.38 -13.65
C LEU A 18 8.51 19.75 -13.76
N GLN A 19 7.77 20.85 -13.94
CA GLN A 19 8.33 22.21 -14.02
C GLN A 19 8.42 22.91 -12.65
N HIS A 20 7.65 22.44 -11.66
CA HIS A 20 7.51 23.09 -10.35
C HIS A 20 8.06 22.26 -9.18
N TYR A 21 8.23 20.95 -9.35
CA TYR A 21 8.65 20.01 -8.30
C TYR A 21 9.77 19.08 -8.79
N GLN A 22 10.67 18.70 -7.88
CA GLN A 22 11.73 17.73 -8.15
C GLN A 22 11.30 16.34 -7.66
N PRO A 23 11.41 15.26 -8.46
CA PRO A 23 11.03 13.92 -8.00
C PRO A 23 11.93 13.40 -6.89
N CYS A 24 11.36 13.12 -5.71
CA CYS A 24 12.07 12.43 -4.63
C CYS A 24 12.20 10.93 -4.98
N GLN A 25 13.42 10.41 -4.97
CA GLN A 25 13.70 8.98 -5.01
C GLN A 25 13.88 8.46 -3.57
N PRO A 26 13.43 7.23 -3.24
CA PRO A 26 13.73 6.62 -1.95
C PRO A 26 15.23 6.26 -1.84
N PRO A 27 15.78 6.13 -0.62
CA PRO A 27 17.06 5.47 -0.41
C PRO A 27 17.01 4.03 -0.94
N ALA A 28 18.07 3.59 -1.63
CA ALA A 28 18.12 2.29 -2.31
C ALA A 28 18.39 1.10 -1.36
N ASP A 29 18.81 1.40 -0.14
CA ASP A 29 19.18 0.51 0.96
C ASP A 29 18.05 0.31 1.99
N ARG A 30 16.98 1.12 1.93
CA ARG A 30 15.85 1.07 2.86
C ARG A 30 15.14 -0.30 2.80
N SER A 31 14.99 -0.95 3.95
CA SER A 31 14.29 -2.24 4.04
C SER A 31 12.79 -2.12 3.70
N LEU A 32 12.16 -3.22 3.30
CA LEU A 32 10.71 -3.26 3.05
C LEU A 32 9.91 -2.85 4.29
N PHE A 33 10.42 -3.19 5.48
CA PHE A 33 9.84 -2.78 6.75
C PHE A 33 9.95 -1.27 6.96
N GLU A 34 11.11 -0.67 6.71
CA GLU A 34 11.27 0.79 6.83
C GLU A 34 10.48 1.56 5.76
N HIS A 35 10.26 1.01 4.57
CA HIS A 35 9.30 1.58 3.60
C HIS A 35 7.87 1.63 4.17
N LEU A 36 7.45 0.63 4.94
CA LEU A 36 6.14 0.58 5.62
C LEU A 36 6.02 1.70 6.67
N LEU A 37 7.06 1.86 7.50
CA LEU A 37 7.08 2.85 8.57
C LEU A 37 7.22 4.28 8.03
N TYR A 38 8.10 4.49 7.05
CA TYR A 38 8.25 5.77 6.36
C TYR A 38 6.95 6.23 5.70
N ALA A 39 6.20 5.31 5.07
CA ALA A 39 4.90 5.61 4.50
C ALA A 39 3.86 6.06 5.55
N CYS A 40 3.97 5.58 6.80
CA CYS A 40 3.11 6.03 7.90
C CYS A 40 3.34 7.52 8.25
N CYS A 41 4.58 8.01 8.08
CA CYS A 41 4.95 9.41 8.23
C CYS A 41 4.56 10.23 6.99
N LEU A 42 4.84 9.72 5.79
CA LEU A 42 4.63 10.40 4.51
C LEU A 42 3.15 10.66 4.17
N GLU A 43 2.21 9.85 4.67
CA GLU A 43 0.79 9.95 4.29
C GLU A 43 0.15 11.32 4.63
N ASN A 44 -0.07 12.13 3.59
CA ASN A 44 -0.47 13.56 3.59
C ASN A 44 0.59 14.56 4.10
N ALA A 45 1.85 14.15 4.26
CA ALA A 45 2.98 15.01 4.65
C ALA A 45 3.90 15.34 3.47
N ARG A 46 4.67 16.43 3.57
CA ARG A 46 5.79 16.70 2.66
C ARG A 46 6.90 15.66 2.82
N PRO A 47 7.61 15.24 1.75
CA PRO A 47 8.75 14.32 1.85
C PRO A 47 9.80 14.80 2.86
N GLU A 48 10.12 16.09 2.85
CA GLU A 48 11.13 16.69 3.73
C GLU A 48 10.74 16.59 5.21
N ALA A 49 9.44 16.71 5.51
CA ALA A 49 8.91 16.51 6.86
C ALA A 49 8.83 15.03 7.25
N ALA A 50 8.58 14.14 6.28
CA ALA A 50 8.61 12.70 6.49
C ALA A 50 10.02 12.18 6.74
N ASP A 51 11.03 12.70 6.03
CA ASP A 51 12.44 12.40 6.23
C ASP A 51 12.94 12.89 7.59
N ASP A 52 12.64 14.14 7.97
CA ASP A 52 12.93 14.69 9.31
C ASP A 52 12.29 13.86 10.44
N ALA A 53 10.99 13.56 10.33
CA ALA A 53 10.28 12.76 11.32
C ALA A 53 10.82 11.32 11.43
N PHE A 54 11.19 10.70 10.29
CA PHE A 54 11.71 9.33 10.26
C PHE A 54 13.15 9.26 10.78
N ALA A 55 14.01 10.20 10.39
CA ALA A 55 15.38 10.31 10.92
C ALA A 55 15.37 10.53 12.44
N LYS A 56 14.47 11.38 12.96
CA LYS A 56 14.31 11.58 14.40
C LYS A 56 13.90 10.30 15.14
N LEU A 57 13.02 9.47 14.57
CA LEU A 57 12.70 8.16 15.15
C LEU A 57 13.95 7.25 15.22
N GLN A 58 14.72 7.16 14.13
CA GLN A 58 15.95 6.35 14.06
C GLN A 58 17.10 6.89 14.93
N GLN A 59 17.07 8.18 15.32
CA GLN A 59 18.07 8.82 16.18
C GLN A 59 17.69 8.85 17.66
N THR A 60 16.39 8.85 17.98
CA THR A 60 15.90 8.96 19.37
C THR A 60 15.78 7.60 20.06
N PHE A 61 15.58 6.52 19.30
CA PHE A 61 15.38 5.16 19.80
C PHE A 61 16.47 4.23 19.27
N PHE A 62 16.92 3.29 20.09
CA PHE A 62 17.96 2.33 19.74
C PHE A 62 17.47 1.31 18.69
N ASP A 63 16.20 0.90 18.76
CA ASP A 63 15.59 -0.01 17.81
C ASP A 63 14.07 0.21 17.64
N TRP A 64 13.47 -0.54 16.70
CA TRP A 64 12.02 -0.51 16.47
C TRP A 64 11.19 -1.14 17.61
N ASN A 65 11.81 -1.85 18.56
CA ASN A 65 11.12 -2.37 19.74
C ASN A 65 10.86 -1.27 20.77
N GLU A 66 11.81 -0.35 20.97
CA GLU A 66 11.59 0.86 21.76
C GLU A 66 10.47 1.71 21.16
N VAL A 67 10.54 2.03 19.86
CA VAL A 67 9.48 2.78 19.14
C VAL A 67 8.10 2.10 19.30
N ARG A 68 8.05 0.77 19.34
CA ARG A 68 6.82 -0.02 19.54
C ARG A 68 6.26 0.14 20.95
N VAL A 69 7.08 0.26 22.00
CA VAL A 69 6.60 0.42 23.39
C VAL A 69 6.29 1.87 23.76
N THR A 70 7.04 2.86 23.25
CA THR A 70 6.84 4.32 23.42
C THR A 70 5.39 4.75 23.19
N THR A 71 4.87 5.70 23.97
CA THR A 71 3.47 6.13 23.86
C THR A 71 3.18 6.87 22.55
N ILE A 72 1.90 6.87 22.13
CA ILE A 72 1.46 7.65 20.96
C ILE A 72 1.76 9.15 21.15
N ARG A 73 1.77 9.65 22.40
CA ARG A 73 2.08 11.04 22.72
C ARG A 73 3.54 11.37 22.38
N GLU A 74 4.49 10.65 22.95
CA GLU A 74 5.93 10.88 22.73
C GLU A 74 6.29 10.72 21.25
N LEU A 75 5.75 9.70 20.58
CA LEU A 75 5.89 9.53 19.13
C LEU A 75 5.31 10.71 18.31
N SER A 76 4.25 11.35 18.80
CA SER A 76 3.68 12.55 18.16
C SER A 76 4.51 13.80 18.40
N GLU A 77 5.12 13.92 19.57
CA GLU A 77 6.01 15.03 19.94
C GLU A 77 7.33 14.96 19.13
N ILE A 78 7.87 13.75 18.90
CA ILE A 78 9.03 13.52 18.03
C ILE A 78 8.71 13.81 16.55
N MET A 79 7.52 13.41 16.07
CA MET A 79 7.08 13.62 14.69
C MET A 79 6.32 14.94 14.46
N ALA A 80 6.52 15.96 15.32
CA ALA A 80 5.78 17.22 15.30
C ALA A 80 5.96 18.07 14.02
N SER A 81 6.89 17.72 13.13
CA SER A 81 7.05 18.30 11.79
C SER A 81 6.00 17.82 10.78
N LEU A 82 5.30 16.71 11.06
CA LEU A 82 4.23 16.20 10.20
C LEU A 82 2.92 17.01 10.37
N PRO A 83 2.07 17.15 9.33
CA PRO A 83 0.80 17.87 9.45
C PRO A 83 -0.25 17.21 10.37
N ALA A 84 -0.07 15.93 10.69
CA ALA A 84 -0.99 15.14 11.52
C ALA A 84 -0.22 14.11 12.38
N PRO A 85 0.60 14.55 13.36
CA PRO A 85 1.57 13.69 14.03
C PRO A 85 0.91 12.54 14.81
N VAL A 86 -0.22 12.81 15.47
CA VAL A 86 -1.01 11.79 16.21
C VAL A 86 -1.54 10.70 15.28
N ALA A 87 -1.92 11.05 14.05
CA ALA A 87 -2.36 10.07 13.05
C ALA A 87 -1.19 9.21 12.56
N ALA A 88 -0.04 9.83 12.26
CA ALA A 88 1.18 9.12 11.88
C ALA A 88 1.65 8.16 12.98
N ALA A 89 1.75 8.63 14.23
CA ALA A 89 2.09 7.82 15.40
C ALA A 89 1.11 6.64 15.61
N THR A 90 -0.19 6.88 15.40
CA THR A 90 -1.21 5.82 15.51
C THR A 90 -1.08 4.76 14.40
N ARG A 91 -0.80 5.15 13.15
CA ARG A 91 -0.53 4.21 12.04
C ARG A 91 0.75 3.42 12.32
N LEU A 92 1.84 4.12 12.58
CA LEU A 92 3.18 3.57 12.78
C LEU A 92 3.24 2.58 13.94
N LYS A 93 2.76 2.96 15.14
CA LYS A 93 2.76 2.05 16.31
C LYS A 93 1.87 0.82 16.11
N ARG A 94 0.75 0.94 15.39
CA ARG A 94 -0.11 -0.22 15.07
C ARG A 94 0.57 -1.17 14.09
N ALA A 95 1.28 -0.65 13.08
CA ALA A 95 2.05 -1.44 12.13
C ALA A 95 3.22 -2.17 12.82
N LEU A 96 4.03 -1.45 13.62
CA LEU A 96 5.09 -2.03 14.46
C LEU A 96 4.57 -3.19 15.31
N GLN A 97 3.46 -2.97 16.03
CA GLN A 97 2.89 -3.96 16.94
C GLN A 97 2.33 -5.18 16.20
N HIS A 98 1.70 -5.00 15.03
CA HIS A 98 1.19 -6.12 14.24
C HIS A 98 2.31 -6.96 13.61
N VAL A 99 3.35 -6.33 13.04
CA VAL A 99 4.49 -7.07 12.46
C VAL A 99 5.21 -7.86 13.54
N PHE A 100 5.47 -7.25 14.71
CA PHE A 100 6.07 -7.94 15.85
C PHE A 100 5.23 -9.12 16.36
N GLU A 101 3.90 -8.97 16.51
CA GLU A 101 3.00 -10.08 16.88
C GLU A 101 2.97 -11.22 15.85
N THR A 102 3.20 -10.92 14.57
CA THR A 102 3.08 -11.89 13.47
C THR A 102 4.38 -12.63 13.19
N HIS A 103 5.52 -11.96 13.36
CA HIS A 103 6.84 -12.45 12.94
C HIS A 103 7.86 -12.58 14.08
N TYR A 104 7.56 -12.06 15.28
CA TYR A 104 8.51 -11.93 16.41
C TYR A 104 9.80 -11.19 16.04
N SER A 105 9.72 -10.32 15.03
CA SER A 105 10.82 -9.56 14.46
C SER A 105 10.32 -8.22 13.91
N PHE A 106 11.26 -7.39 13.45
CA PHE A 106 11.00 -6.14 12.72
C PHE A 106 11.42 -6.29 11.25
N ASP A 107 11.08 -7.45 10.65
CA ASP A 107 11.34 -7.78 9.26
C ASP A 107 10.05 -8.19 8.53
N ILE A 108 9.94 -7.80 7.26
CA ILE A 108 8.94 -8.32 6.31
C ILE A 108 9.56 -8.66 4.94
N GLU A 109 10.88 -8.77 4.82
CA GLU A 109 11.59 -9.04 3.55
C GLU A 109 11.17 -10.36 2.88
N SER A 110 10.62 -11.30 3.67
CA SER A 110 9.96 -12.50 3.14
C SER A 110 8.85 -12.21 2.10
N LEU A 111 8.20 -11.05 2.15
CA LEU A 111 7.18 -10.64 1.18
C LEU A 111 7.75 -10.44 -0.23
N LYS A 112 9.02 -10.02 -0.39
CA LYS A 112 9.67 -9.88 -1.72
C LYS A 112 9.82 -11.21 -2.45
N LYS A 113 9.73 -12.34 -1.74
CA LYS A 113 9.82 -13.71 -2.31
C LYS A 113 8.45 -14.28 -2.70
N GLN A 114 7.35 -13.59 -2.39
CA GLN A 114 6.00 -14.02 -2.75
C GLN A 114 5.58 -13.52 -4.14
N ASN A 115 4.47 -14.05 -4.68
CA ASN A 115 3.82 -13.39 -5.80
C ASN A 115 3.23 -12.04 -5.35
N LEU A 116 3.33 -11.02 -6.20
CA LEU A 116 2.95 -9.63 -5.87
C LEU A 116 1.51 -9.51 -5.35
N GLY A 117 0.56 -10.23 -5.96
CA GLY A 117 -0.84 -10.20 -5.56
C GLY A 117 -1.13 -10.82 -4.19
N LYS A 118 -0.26 -11.69 -3.68
CA LYS A 118 -0.29 -12.17 -2.29
C LYS A 118 0.43 -11.20 -1.37
N ALA A 119 1.62 -10.71 -1.72
CA ALA A 119 2.34 -9.73 -0.92
C ALA A 119 1.51 -8.46 -0.63
N VAL A 120 0.76 -7.96 -1.62
CA VAL A 120 -0.20 -6.85 -1.46
C VAL A 120 -1.33 -7.18 -0.48
N LYS A 121 -1.83 -8.42 -0.47
CA LYS A 121 -2.87 -8.87 0.48
C LYS A 121 -2.32 -9.04 1.90
N ASP A 122 -1.11 -9.58 2.03
CA ASP A 122 -0.41 -9.68 3.31
C ASP A 122 -0.20 -8.27 3.91
N LEU A 123 0.25 -7.29 3.11
CA LEU A 123 0.36 -5.87 3.50
C LEU A 123 -1.00 -5.27 3.91
N GLN A 124 -2.08 -5.58 3.20
CA GLN A 124 -3.44 -5.15 3.55
C GLN A 124 -3.96 -5.77 4.86
N GLY A 125 -3.37 -6.87 5.33
CA GLY A 125 -3.68 -7.47 6.64
C GLY A 125 -3.06 -6.72 7.83
N ILE A 126 -2.04 -5.88 7.60
CA ILE A 126 -1.30 -5.20 8.67
C ILE A 126 -2.17 -4.13 9.32
N ARG A 127 -2.43 -4.29 10.63
CA ARG A 127 -3.28 -3.34 11.38
C ARG A 127 -2.59 -1.96 11.43
N GLY A 128 -3.31 -0.91 11.05
CA GLY A 128 -2.81 0.48 11.03
C GLY A 128 -2.29 0.95 9.67
N VAL A 129 -2.07 0.03 8.73
CA VAL A 129 -1.74 0.35 7.34
C VAL A 129 -2.98 0.88 6.61
N THR A 130 -2.77 1.84 5.71
CA THR A 130 -3.78 2.47 4.86
C THR A 130 -3.55 2.09 3.39
N PRO A 131 -4.51 2.29 2.46
CA PRO A 131 -4.29 2.02 1.04
C PRO A 131 -3.05 2.74 0.48
N PHE A 132 -2.83 4.02 0.85
CA PHE A 132 -1.62 4.76 0.51
C PHE A 132 -0.33 4.03 0.93
N ILE A 133 -0.28 3.51 2.16
CA ILE A 133 0.89 2.77 2.66
C ILE A 133 1.09 1.47 1.88
N VAL A 134 0.02 0.72 1.59
CA VAL A 134 0.10 -0.49 0.75
C VAL A 134 0.66 -0.16 -0.63
N ASP A 135 0.09 0.84 -1.30
CA ASP A 135 0.47 1.23 -2.66
C ASP A 135 1.91 1.79 -2.70
N TYR A 136 2.34 2.52 -1.66
CA TYR A 136 3.71 3.03 -1.53
C TYR A 136 4.73 1.88 -1.37
N VAL A 137 4.48 0.95 -0.44
CA VAL A 137 5.36 -0.22 -0.25
C VAL A 137 5.33 -1.14 -1.48
N THR A 138 4.19 -1.24 -2.16
CA THR A 138 4.04 -1.96 -3.43
C THR A 138 4.89 -1.35 -4.53
N GLN A 139 4.87 -0.02 -4.67
CA GLN A 139 5.62 0.70 -5.69
C GLN A 139 7.13 0.67 -5.41
N HIS A 140 7.56 1.10 -4.22
CA HIS A 140 8.98 1.31 -3.91
C HIS A 140 9.70 0.04 -3.43
N GLY A 141 9.03 -0.82 -2.65
CA GLY A 141 9.67 -1.97 -1.99
C GLY A 141 9.40 -3.34 -2.66
N LEU A 142 8.27 -3.50 -3.35
CA LEU A 142 7.92 -4.73 -4.08
C LEU A 142 8.07 -4.60 -5.61
N GLY A 143 8.43 -3.42 -6.12
CA GLY A 143 8.58 -3.17 -7.56
C GLY A 143 7.30 -3.34 -8.38
N GLY A 144 6.13 -3.25 -7.75
CA GLY A 144 4.83 -3.26 -8.41
C GLY A 144 4.55 -1.98 -9.21
N HIS A 145 3.43 -1.93 -9.92
CA HIS A 145 2.92 -0.70 -10.51
C HIS A 145 1.61 -0.30 -9.80
N ALA A 146 1.73 0.63 -8.87
CA ALA A 146 0.66 1.27 -8.13
C ALA A 146 0.99 2.76 -8.02
N ILE A 147 -0.01 3.63 -7.88
CA ILE A 147 0.19 5.05 -7.57
C ILE A 147 -0.41 5.30 -6.17
N PRO A 148 0.38 5.69 -5.15
CA PRO A 148 -0.14 5.91 -3.80
C PRO A 148 -1.15 7.06 -3.75
N LEU A 149 -2.36 6.79 -3.23
CA LEU A 149 -3.44 7.78 -3.13
C LEU A 149 -3.76 8.11 -1.65
N SER A 150 -3.27 9.25 -1.19
CA SER A 150 -3.63 9.86 0.09
C SER A 150 -4.96 10.62 -0.02
N ALA A 151 -5.54 11.03 1.12
CA ALA A 151 -6.74 11.88 1.13
C ALA A 151 -6.47 13.22 0.43
N SER A 152 -5.30 13.84 0.68
CA SER A 152 -4.89 15.08 0.01
C SER A 152 -4.77 14.93 -1.51
N ILE A 153 -4.29 13.79 -2.01
CA ILE A 153 -4.20 13.50 -3.45
C ILE A 153 -5.61 13.34 -4.05
N ILE A 154 -6.52 12.60 -3.39
CA ILE A 154 -7.90 12.44 -3.85
C ILE A 154 -8.62 13.81 -3.94
N ASP A 155 -8.45 14.67 -2.95
CA ASP A 155 -9.06 16.01 -2.94
C ASP A 155 -8.46 16.93 -4.02
N LEU A 156 -7.14 16.94 -4.18
CA LEU A 156 -6.46 17.66 -5.26
C LEU A 156 -6.96 17.20 -6.64
N LEU A 157 -7.02 15.89 -6.89
CA LEU A 157 -7.45 15.33 -8.17
C LEU A 157 -8.94 15.55 -8.43
N THR A 158 -9.75 15.75 -7.38
CA THR A 158 -11.16 16.19 -7.50
C THR A 158 -11.26 17.68 -7.84
N VAL A 159 -10.39 18.53 -7.26
CA VAL A 159 -10.27 19.95 -7.63
C VAL A 159 -9.77 20.11 -9.07
N LEU A 160 -8.81 19.29 -9.52
CA LEU A 160 -8.38 19.17 -10.91
C LEU A 160 -9.45 18.53 -11.83
N GLY A 161 -10.55 18.01 -11.29
CA GLY A 161 -11.63 17.39 -12.07
C GLY A 161 -11.28 16.03 -12.68
N ILE A 162 -10.07 15.51 -12.45
CA ILE A 162 -9.62 14.17 -12.86
C ILE A 162 -10.51 13.09 -12.23
N VAL A 163 -10.95 13.33 -10.99
CA VAL A 163 -11.76 12.43 -10.16
C VAL A 163 -13.14 13.04 -9.91
N THR A 164 -14.19 12.24 -10.02
CA THR A 164 -15.55 12.66 -9.64
C THR A 164 -15.79 12.49 -8.13
N GLU A 165 -16.69 13.27 -7.53
CA GLU A 165 -17.03 13.16 -6.10
C GLU A 165 -17.61 11.78 -5.71
N THR A 166 -17.99 10.93 -6.66
CA THR A 166 -18.42 9.52 -6.44
C THR A 166 -17.26 8.52 -6.47
N GLU A 167 -16.21 8.79 -7.26
CA GLU A 167 -14.93 8.05 -7.25
C GLU A 167 -14.09 8.44 -6.02
N ALA A 168 -14.06 9.73 -5.67
CA ALA A 168 -13.37 10.25 -4.49
C ALA A 168 -13.82 9.54 -3.19
N ARG A 169 -15.14 9.37 -3.01
CA ARG A 169 -15.73 8.59 -1.88
C ARG A 169 -15.31 7.12 -1.82
N ARG A 170 -14.70 6.58 -2.89
CA ARG A 170 -14.21 5.20 -2.98
C ARG A 170 -12.69 5.09 -2.85
N ASN A 171 -11.96 6.21 -2.72
CA ASN A 171 -10.49 6.30 -2.72
C ASN A 171 -9.85 5.48 -3.86
N ARG A 172 -10.45 5.51 -5.05
CA ARG A 172 -9.97 4.79 -6.24
C ARG A 172 -10.20 5.61 -7.51
N ILE A 173 -9.23 5.56 -8.41
CA ILE A 173 -9.24 6.34 -9.66
C ILE A 173 -9.17 5.36 -10.84
N PRO A 174 -10.31 4.98 -11.44
CA PRO A 174 -10.37 4.02 -12.54
C PRO A 174 -9.44 4.40 -13.70
N GLY A 175 -8.41 3.57 -13.90
CA GLY A 175 -7.47 3.67 -15.01
C GLY A 175 -6.24 4.54 -14.79
N LEU A 176 -5.96 5.01 -13.57
CA LEU A 176 -4.78 5.85 -13.28
C LEU A 176 -3.46 5.15 -13.62
N GLU A 177 -3.29 3.91 -13.15
CA GLU A 177 -2.11 3.06 -13.38
C GLU A 177 -1.99 2.64 -14.86
N ARG A 178 -3.08 2.75 -15.63
CA ARG A 178 -3.09 2.52 -17.08
C ARG A 178 -2.77 3.80 -17.87
N ALA A 179 -3.03 4.98 -17.30
CA ALA A 179 -2.68 6.26 -17.90
C ALA A 179 -1.19 6.60 -17.69
N VAL A 180 -0.63 6.26 -16.53
CA VAL A 180 0.77 6.52 -16.17
C VAL A 180 1.63 5.27 -16.47
N PRO A 181 2.61 5.31 -17.39
CA PRO A 181 3.49 4.17 -17.65
C PRO A 181 4.34 3.79 -16.43
N LYS A 182 4.61 2.49 -16.23
CA LYS A 182 5.38 1.99 -15.05
C LYS A 182 6.71 2.72 -14.83
N ALA A 183 7.48 2.96 -15.91
CA ALA A 183 8.75 3.67 -15.85
C ALA A 183 8.65 5.12 -15.32
N LYS A 184 7.45 5.71 -15.30
CA LYS A 184 7.15 7.05 -14.79
C LYS A 184 6.27 7.03 -13.53
N GLY A 185 5.90 5.86 -13.03
CA GLY A 185 4.97 5.71 -11.90
C GLY A 185 5.51 6.31 -10.59
N VAL A 186 6.78 6.02 -10.27
CA VAL A 186 7.49 6.57 -9.09
C VAL A 186 7.61 8.09 -9.17
N GLU A 187 8.04 8.58 -10.33
CA GLU A 187 8.25 10.01 -10.59
C GLU A 187 6.92 10.78 -10.47
N PHE A 188 5.88 10.32 -11.16
CA PHE A 188 4.53 10.90 -11.09
C PHE A 188 3.96 10.87 -9.67
N ALA A 189 4.10 9.76 -8.96
CA ALA A 189 3.63 9.62 -7.58
C ALA A 189 4.29 10.65 -6.65
N SER A 190 5.62 10.81 -6.73
CA SER A 190 6.36 11.78 -5.91
C SER A 190 5.92 13.23 -6.18
N LEU A 191 5.85 13.61 -7.47
CA LEU A 191 5.44 14.96 -7.89
C LEU A 191 4.00 15.28 -7.46
N LEU A 192 3.07 14.34 -7.67
CA LEU A 192 1.67 14.47 -7.29
C LEU A 192 1.50 14.56 -5.76
N HIS A 193 2.25 13.77 -5.01
CA HIS A 193 2.21 13.76 -3.54
C HIS A 193 2.74 15.07 -2.94
N GLN A 194 3.83 15.63 -3.48
CA GLN A 194 4.34 16.93 -3.06
C GLN A 194 3.32 18.05 -3.27
N PHE A 195 2.73 18.14 -4.46
CA PHE A 195 1.72 19.16 -4.78
C PHE A 195 0.44 18.98 -3.96
N ALA A 196 0.04 17.74 -3.66
CA ALA A 196 -1.08 17.44 -2.79
C ALA A 196 -0.80 17.81 -1.31
N ALA A 197 0.43 17.64 -0.83
CA ALA A 197 0.83 18.07 0.51
C ALA A 197 0.83 19.60 0.62
N ASP A 198 1.40 20.32 -0.35
CA ASP A 198 1.33 21.78 -0.42
C ASP A 198 -0.12 22.28 -0.45
N PHE A 199 -0.96 21.64 -1.27
CA PHE A 199 -2.38 21.98 -1.40
C PHE A 199 -3.18 21.70 -0.13
N ALA A 200 -2.89 20.62 0.60
CA ALA A 200 -3.54 20.34 1.89
C ALA A 200 -3.12 21.31 2.99
N LEU A 201 -1.84 21.73 3.01
CA LEU A 201 -1.32 22.71 3.97
C LEU A 201 -1.86 24.11 3.73
N ALA A 202 -2.00 24.54 2.47
CA ALA A 202 -2.49 25.88 2.14
C ALA A 202 -3.36 25.89 0.86
N PRO A 203 -4.62 25.43 0.91
CA PRO A 203 -5.51 25.31 -0.25
C PRO A 203 -5.77 26.62 -1.01
N SER A 204 -5.63 27.76 -0.31
CA SER A 204 -5.85 29.12 -0.83
C SER A 204 -4.55 29.84 -1.25
N ASN A 205 -3.39 29.17 -1.21
CA ASN A 205 -2.08 29.76 -1.49
C ASN A 205 -1.98 30.32 -2.92
N ALA A 206 -1.57 31.59 -3.02
CA ALA A 206 -1.40 32.30 -4.29
C ALA A 206 -0.39 31.62 -5.23
N LYS A 207 0.60 30.87 -4.71
CA LYS A 207 1.58 30.12 -5.52
C LYS A 207 1.00 28.90 -6.22
N LEU A 208 -0.02 28.26 -5.64
CA LEU A 208 -0.60 27.02 -6.17
C LEU A 208 -1.66 27.29 -7.26
N ARG A 209 -2.34 28.45 -7.19
CA ARG A 209 -3.35 28.85 -8.19
C ARG A 209 -2.81 28.87 -9.63
N PRO A 210 -1.63 29.46 -9.94
CA PRO A 210 -1.04 29.39 -11.27
C PRO A 210 -0.82 27.95 -11.77
N ILE A 211 -0.28 27.07 -10.91
CA ILE A 211 -0.02 25.65 -11.24
C ILE A 211 -1.34 24.93 -11.57
N LEU A 212 -2.37 25.11 -10.73
CA LEU A 212 -3.71 24.56 -10.96
C LEU A 212 -4.31 25.04 -12.29
N LEU A 213 -4.14 26.32 -12.63
CA LEU A 213 -4.67 26.92 -13.87
C LEU A 213 -3.91 26.51 -15.13
N GLN A 214 -2.62 26.15 -15.02
CA GLN A 214 -1.85 25.54 -16.11
C GLN A 214 -2.33 24.12 -16.42
N ILE A 215 -2.91 23.41 -15.45
CA ILE A 215 -3.41 22.04 -15.61
C ILE A 215 -4.83 22.03 -16.18
N ASP A 216 -5.75 22.81 -15.59
CA ASP A 216 -7.10 23.05 -16.15
C ASP A 216 -7.61 24.46 -15.79
N PRO A 217 -7.92 25.33 -16.77
CA PRO A 217 -8.59 26.61 -16.54
C PRO A 217 -9.91 26.52 -15.75
N GLY A 218 -10.63 25.40 -15.85
CA GLY A 218 -11.88 25.11 -15.14
C GLY A 218 -11.74 24.88 -13.63
N VAL A 219 -10.52 24.84 -13.08
CA VAL A 219 -10.29 24.64 -11.64
C VAL A 219 -10.90 25.75 -10.78
N LYS A 220 -11.04 26.99 -11.30
CA LYS A 220 -11.50 28.16 -10.51
C LYS A 220 -12.80 27.88 -9.73
N GLU A 221 -13.80 27.34 -10.41
CA GLU A 221 -15.12 27.06 -9.84
C GLU A 221 -15.08 25.89 -8.86
N ARG A 222 -14.38 24.80 -9.22
CA ARG A 222 -14.29 23.60 -8.38
C ARG A 222 -13.48 23.85 -7.10
N LEU A 223 -12.44 24.67 -7.18
CA LEU A 223 -11.68 25.16 -6.03
C LEU A 223 -12.57 26.03 -5.12
N ALA A 224 -13.33 26.98 -5.68
CA ALA A 224 -14.26 27.80 -4.91
C ALA A 224 -15.35 26.95 -4.21
N GLN A 225 -15.92 25.96 -4.90
CA GLN A 225 -16.89 25.02 -4.34
C GLN A 225 -16.29 24.15 -3.22
N ARG A 226 -15.05 23.67 -3.35
CA ARG A 226 -14.39 22.89 -2.29
C ARG A 226 -14.01 23.76 -1.08
N LEU A 227 -13.57 25.00 -1.27
CA LEU A 227 -13.33 25.96 -0.19
C LEU A 227 -14.64 26.32 0.54
N GLY A 228 -15.74 26.55 -0.19
CA GLY A 228 -17.07 26.79 0.39
C GLY A 228 -17.55 25.62 1.25
N LYS A 229 -17.53 24.40 0.71
CA LYS A 229 -17.87 23.16 1.43
C LYS A 229 -17.01 22.90 2.67
N ALA A 230 -15.79 23.44 2.72
CA ALA A 230 -14.92 23.36 3.89
C ALA A 230 -15.33 24.38 4.98
N ALA A 231 -15.65 25.62 4.58
CA ALA A 231 -16.15 26.65 5.51
C ALA A 231 -17.55 26.32 6.07
N GLU A 232 -18.39 25.61 5.31
CA GLU A 232 -19.75 25.20 5.70
C GLU A 232 -19.79 24.06 6.76
N LYS A 233 -18.63 23.50 7.13
CA LYS A 233 -18.52 22.51 8.22
C LYS A 233 -17.81 23.14 9.42
N PRO A 234 -18.57 23.47 10.47
CA PRO A 234 -18.79 22.43 11.47
C PRO A 234 -20.28 22.21 11.80
N PRO A 235 -20.76 20.94 11.88
CA PRO A 235 -22.02 20.66 12.55
C PRO A 235 -21.86 20.96 14.05
N PRO A 236 -22.84 21.60 14.72
CA PRO A 236 -22.74 21.89 16.14
C PRO A 236 -22.68 20.58 16.94
N GLN A 237 -21.71 20.46 17.85
CA GLN A 237 -21.67 19.38 18.83
C GLN A 237 -22.94 19.48 19.68
N ARG A 238 -23.89 18.54 19.51
CA ARG A 238 -25.03 18.43 20.42
C ARG A 238 -24.50 18.12 21.82
N PRO A 239 -24.83 18.93 22.85
CA PRO A 239 -24.36 18.67 24.20
C PRO A 239 -24.87 17.31 24.69
N SER A 240 -23.96 16.48 25.18
CA SER A 240 -24.27 15.16 25.75
C SER A 240 -25.02 15.32 27.07
N ARG A 241 -26.35 15.20 27.01
CA ARG A 241 -27.24 15.29 28.19
C ARG A 241 -26.92 14.15 29.19
N PRO A 242 -26.51 14.44 30.43
CA PRO A 242 -26.07 13.41 31.38
C PRO A 242 -27.23 12.81 32.19
N ALA A 243 -27.54 11.53 31.95
CA ALA A 243 -28.33 10.65 32.82
C ALA A 243 -28.10 9.18 32.40
N ALA A 244 -28.12 8.16 33.27
CA ALA A 244 -28.34 8.16 34.72
C ALA A 244 -27.42 7.13 35.42
N LYS A 245 -27.30 7.22 36.75
CA LYS A 245 -26.64 6.19 37.57
C LYS A 245 -27.59 5.01 37.78
N SER A 246 -27.19 3.79 37.43
CA SER A 246 -27.78 2.55 37.97
C SER A 246 -26.95 2.08 39.18
N ARG A 247 -27.64 1.74 40.28
CA ARG A 247 -27.06 1.07 41.47
C ARG A 247 -27.44 -0.44 41.43
N PRO A 248 -26.86 -1.30 42.29
CA PRO A 248 -26.50 -2.66 41.90
C PRO A 248 -27.62 -3.70 42.01
N SER A 249 -27.39 -4.83 41.34
CA SER A 249 -28.12 -6.08 41.50
C SER A 249 -28.07 -6.61 42.95
N PRO A 250 -29.16 -7.22 43.47
CA PRO A 250 -29.09 -7.97 44.71
C PRO A 250 -28.38 -9.33 44.52
N SER A 251 -27.84 -9.86 45.60
CA SER A 251 -27.30 -11.23 45.66
C SER A 251 -28.40 -12.22 46.08
N GLY A 252 -28.29 -13.46 45.60
CA GLY A 252 -29.09 -14.62 46.00
C GLY A 252 -28.39 -15.89 45.53
N ALA A 253 -28.28 -16.91 46.39
CA ALA A 253 -27.40 -18.05 46.17
C ALA A 253 -28.07 -19.39 46.51
N ALA A 254 -27.59 -20.45 45.84
CA ALA A 254 -27.93 -21.86 46.06
C ALA A 254 -29.41 -22.24 45.74
N GLU A 255 -29.79 -23.52 45.59
CA GLU A 255 -29.07 -24.78 45.79
C GLU A 255 -29.13 -25.71 44.55
N GLU A 256 -28.32 -26.77 44.55
CA GLU A 256 -28.41 -27.90 43.62
C GLU A 256 -29.49 -28.90 44.04
N GLN A 257 -30.04 -29.67 43.09
CA GLN A 257 -30.24 -31.11 43.30
C GLN A 257 -30.22 -31.89 41.97
N ALA A 258 -29.85 -33.17 42.04
CA ALA A 258 -29.44 -33.96 40.88
C ALA A 258 -30.17 -35.32 40.76
N GLY A 259 -30.21 -35.84 39.53
CA GLY A 259 -30.70 -37.19 39.18
C GLY A 259 -30.39 -37.48 37.71
N GLN A 260 -29.16 -37.91 37.39
CA GLN A 260 -28.79 -39.32 37.26
C GLN A 260 -29.69 -40.15 36.31
N GLN A 261 -29.20 -40.46 35.10
CA GLN A 261 -28.69 -41.80 34.76
C GLN A 261 -28.12 -41.91 33.31
N GLN A 262 -27.35 -42.98 33.08
CA GLN A 262 -26.64 -43.40 31.86
C GLN A 262 -26.66 -44.96 31.86
N PRO A 263 -26.16 -45.73 30.85
CA PRO A 263 -25.61 -45.38 29.52
C PRO A 263 -26.03 -46.36 28.37
N SER A 264 -25.35 -46.24 27.22
CA SER A 264 -25.18 -47.27 26.14
C SER A 264 -26.34 -47.45 25.13
N SER A 265 -26.16 -48.02 23.92
CA SER A 265 -25.02 -48.73 23.30
C SER A 265 -25.01 -48.63 21.75
N LYS A 266 -24.06 -49.32 21.07
CA LYS A 266 -23.79 -49.40 19.60
C LYS A 266 -23.16 -48.13 19.00
N ARG A 267 -21.92 -48.09 18.48
CA ARG A 267 -20.93 -49.09 17.99
C ARG A 267 -21.25 -49.77 16.65
N SER A 268 -20.66 -49.25 15.56
CA SER A 268 -20.12 -50.06 14.46
C SER A 268 -18.99 -49.32 13.73
N ARG A 269 -18.01 -50.06 13.20
CA ARG A 269 -16.85 -49.60 12.40
C ARG A 269 -16.44 -50.76 11.49
N ARG A 270 -16.48 -50.59 10.16
CA ARG A 270 -15.66 -51.35 9.18
C ARG A 270 -15.89 -50.93 7.73
N GLU A 271 -14.81 -50.79 6.98
CA GLU A 271 -14.74 -51.14 5.54
C GLU A 271 -14.66 -52.68 5.42
N PRO A 272 -14.82 -53.28 4.21
CA PRO A 272 -13.60 -53.56 3.44
C PRO A 272 -13.73 -53.66 1.89
N SER A 273 -12.56 -53.76 1.24
CA SER A 273 -12.24 -54.58 0.04
C SER A 273 -12.92 -54.35 -1.33
N SER A 274 -12.19 -53.62 -2.19
CA SER A 274 -11.66 -54.08 -3.50
C SER A 274 -12.38 -55.15 -4.36
N ALA A 275 -12.86 -54.73 -5.53
CA ALA A 275 -12.76 -55.43 -6.83
C ALA A 275 -12.74 -54.34 -7.94
N SER A 276 -11.85 -54.27 -8.93
CA SER A 276 -11.34 -55.27 -9.90
C SER A 276 -12.36 -55.67 -10.98
N ARG A 277 -12.27 -55.04 -12.17
CA ARG A 277 -12.17 -55.72 -13.49
C ARG A 277 -12.14 -54.75 -14.70
N THR A 278 -11.31 -55.11 -15.70
CA THR A 278 -11.42 -54.86 -17.17
C THR A 278 -11.54 -53.41 -17.72
N SER A 279 -10.97 -53.06 -18.88
CA SER A 279 -10.12 -53.82 -19.84
C SER A 279 -9.31 -52.88 -20.76
N LYS A 280 -8.21 -53.39 -21.35
CA LYS A 280 -7.39 -52.71 -22.37
C LYS A 280 -7.89 -52.97 -23.80
N SER A 281 -7.79 -51.96 -24.66
CA SER A 281 -7.31 -52.07 -26.07
C SER A 281 -6.92 -50.65 -26.56
N LYS A 282 -5.78 -50.35 -27.23
CA LYS A 282 -4.95 -51.03 -28.27
C LYS A 282 -5.66 -51.15 -29.63
N ASP A 283 -5.05 -50.99 -30.81
CA ASP A 283 -3.72 -50.51 -31.30
C ASP A 283 -3.97 -49.67 -32.60
N ALA A 284 -3.05 -49.13 -33.42
CA ALA A 284 -1.60 -49.24 -33.70
C ALA A 284 -1.05 -47.85 -34.13
N SER A 285 0.24 -47.47 -34.22
CA SER A 285 1.58 -48.12 -34.28
C SER A 285 2.20 -48.32 -35.68
N ALA A 286 3.24 -47.52 -35.97
CA ALA A 286 4.41 -47.75 -36.85
C ALA A 286 5.42 -46.62 -36.50
N ASP A 287 6.67 -46.79 -36.03
CA ASP A 287 7.73 -47.79 -36.29
C ASP A 287 8.25 -47.64 -37.74
N GLN A 288 9.53 -47.34 -38.06
CA GLN A 288 10.85 -47.84 -37.61
C GLN A 288 11.97 -46.79 -37.91
N ALA A 289 13.27 -46.89 -37.54
CA ALA A 289 14.06 -47.63 -36.54
C ALA A 289 15.52 -47.08 -36.54
N ALA A 290 16.49 -47.90 -36.08
CA ALA A 290 17.96 -47.78 -36.16
C ALA A 290 18.72 -47.04 -35.02
N LYS A 291 19.94 -47.55 -34.75
CA LYS A 291 20.91 -47.09 -33.75
C LYS A 291 22.18 -46.63 -34.47
N SER A 292 22.91 -45.65 -33.94
CA SER A 292 24.33 -45.83 -33.56
C SER A 292 24.98 -44.59 -32.95
N ASP A 293 25.67 -44.84 -31.85
CA ASP A 293 26.81 -44.20 -31.18
C ASP A 293 27.62 -43.01 -31.79
N SER A 294 28.50 -42.50 -30.94
CA SER A 294 29.71 -41.68 -31.15
C SER A 294 29.56 -40.16 -31.27
N ALA A 295 30.27 -39.46 -30.37
CA ALA A 295 30.84 -38.15 -30.60
C ALA A 295 32.34 -38.31 -30.91
N PRO A 296 32.93 -37.41 -31.73
CA PRO A 296 33.98 -36.57 -31.14
C PRO A 296 33.93 -35.10 -31.62
N LYS A 297 34.92 -34.31 -31.14
CA LYS A 297 35.09 -32.87 -31.41
C LYS A 297 35.92 -32.63 -32.71
N PRO A 298 36.52 -31.44 -32.94
CA PRO A 298 35.99 -30.45 -33.88
C PRO A 298 36.93 -30.21 -35.09
N SER A 299 36.54 -29.35 -36.03
CA SER A 299 37.44 -28.86 -37.08
C SER A 299 37.29 -27.35 -37.32
N ALA A 300 38.37 -26.75 -37.81
CA ALA A 300 38.47 -25.32 -38.10
C ALA A 300 39.35 -25.08 -39.34
N THR A 301 39.43 -23.83 -39.79
CA THR A 301 40.50 -23.20 -40.60
C THR A 301 40.15 -22.82 -42.05
N LYS A 302 40.07 -21.50 -42.28
CA LYS A 302 40.83 -20.78 -43.32
C LYS A 302 41.59 -19.66 -42.57
N GLN A 303 42.92 -19.64 -42.54
CA GLN A 303 43.84 -19.16 -43.59
C GLN A 303 43.66 -17.68 -43.96
N LEU A 304 44.71 -16.84 -44.12
CA LEU A 304 46.13 -16.89 -43.67
C LEU A 304 46.82 -15.57 -44.08
N SER A 305 47.59 -14.88 -43.22
CA SER A 305 48.77 -14.07 -43.65
C SER A 305 49.55 -13.37 -42.52
N LYS A 306 50.89 -13.48 -42.60
CA LYS A 306 51.98 -12.47 -42.41
C LYS A 306 51.78 -11.36 -41.34
N LYS A 307 52.77 -11.00 -40.49
CA LYS A 307 54.24 -11.02 -40.65
C LYS A 307 54.98 -10.90 -39.28
N LYS A 308 56.23 -11.38 -39.19
CA LYS A 308 57.26 -11.04 -38.16
C LYS A 308 57.88 -9.65 -38.45
N PRO A 309 58.75 -9.02 -37.60
CA PRO A 309 59.55 -9.53 -36.45
C PRO A 309 59.22 -8.77 -35.13
N ARG A 310 59.96 -8.85 -34.01
CA ARG A 310 61.34 -9.33 -33.76
C ARG A 310 61.45 -10.03 -32.41
#